data_AF-A0A5J4E126-F1
#
_entry.id   AF-A0A5J4E126-F1
#
_cell.length_a   1.000
_cell.length_b   1.000
_cell.length_c   1.000
_cell.angle_alpha   90.00
_cell.angle_beta   90.00
_cell.angle_gamma   90.00
#
_symmetry.space_group_name_H-M   'P 1'
#
loop_
_entity.id
_entity.type
_entity.pdbx_description
1 polymer ?
#
loop_
_entity_poly.entity_id
_entity_poly.type
_entity_poly.pdbx_seq_one_letter_code
_entity_poly.pdbx_strand_id
1 'polypeptide(L)'
;MLRMGVLAAVTAGLCVAAPDGGRAETSSDYSWSLTAPKYESLASRIAPPKGFYRDPVQPGSFAHWLRYLPLKAGGTRVRYHNGGLKFNQLVHYAVVDIDVGKRNLQQCADAVIRLRSEFLYAKGMLDEIAYNFTSGDRVAFSRWSQGWRPRVRGA
;
A
#
# COMPACT_ATOMS: atom_id res chain seq x y z
N MET A 1 30.68 28.78 -51.56
CA MET A 1 30.67 28.90 -50.08
C MET A 1 29.68 27.87 -49.55
N LEU A 2 30.23 26.83 -48.91
CA LEU A 2 29.55 25.63 -48.43
C LEU A 2 28.81 25.95 -47.12
N ARG A 3 27.51 25.62 -47.00
CA ARG A 3 26.85 25.57 -45.68
C ARG A 3 26.19 24.20 -45.47
N MET A 4 26.95 23.40 -44.71
CA MET A 4 26.61 22.25 -43.88
C MET A 4 25.12 21.90 -43.75
N GLY A 5 24.79 20.68 -44.18
CA GLY A 5 23.59 19.97 -43.76
C GLY A 5 23.69 19.51 -42.30
N VAL A 6 22.57 19.65 -41.57
CA VAL A 6 22.42 19.14 -40.21
C VAL A 6 21.96 17.69 -40.29
N LEU A 7 22.81 16.78 -39.81
CA LEU A 7 22.49 15.36 -39.67
C LEU A 7 21.69 15.18 -38.37
N ALA A 8 20.41 14.81 -38.47
CA ALA A 8 19.62 14.39 -37.31
C ALA A 8 20.01 12.96 -36.93
N ALA A 9 20.73 12.81 -35.83
CA ALA A 9 21.00 11.50 -35.24
C ALA A 9 19.76 11.02 -34.47
N VAL A 10 19.01 10.10 -35.07
CA VAL A 10 17.96 9.34 -34.37
C VAL A 10 18.66 8.24 -33.59
N THR A 11 18.95 8.48 -32.31
CA THR A 11 19.35 7.40 -31.40
C THR A 11 18.10 6.63 -31.00
N ALA A 12 17.92 5.46 -31.59
CA ALA A 12 16.98 4.45 -31.10
C ALA A 12 17.42 4.04 -29.69
N GLY A 13 16.75 4.56 -28.67
CA GLY A 13 16.91 4.10 -27.30
C GLY A 13 16.39 2.67 -27.20
N LEU A 14 17.28 1.71 -26.99
CA LEU A 14 16.91 0.37 -26.54
C LEU A 14 16.20 0.51 -25.19
N CYS A 15 14.87 0.36 -25.18
CA CYS A 15 14.12 0.07 -23.96
C CYS A 15 14.52 -1.34 -23.50
N VAL A 16 15.57 -1.42 -22.69
CA VAL A 16 15.83 -2.62 -21.90
C VAL A 16 14.73 -2.68 -20.85
N ALA A 17 13.73 -3.53 -21.07
CA ALA A 17 12.82 -3.95 -20.02
C ALA A 17 13.67 -4.63 -18.93
N ALA A 18 13.77 -3.98 -17.77
CA ALA A 18 14.36 -4.61 -16.60
C ALA A 18 13.54 -5.88 -16.29
N PRO A 19 14.19 -7.01 -15.98
CA PRO A 19 13.47 -8.21 -15.61
C PRO A 19 12.68 -7.90 -14.33
N ASP A 20 11.38 -8.21 -14.34
CA ASP A 20 10.54 -8.33 -13.15
C ASP A 20 11.07 -9.52 -12.32
N GLY A 21 12.24 -9.31 -11.71
CA GLY A 21 12.85 -10.25 -10.80
C GLY A 21 12.02 -10.26 -9.54
N GLY A 22 11.18 -11.28 -9.40
CA GLY A 22 10.49 -11.61 -8.16
C GLY A 22 11.51 -11.75 -7.04
N ARG A 23 11.75 -10.67 -6.29
CA ARG A 23 12.36 -10.78 -4.98
C ARG A 23 11.34 -11.46 -4.08
N ALA A 24 11.78 -12.50 -3.38
CA ALA A 24 11.09 -12.90 -2.17
C ALA A 24 11.18 -11.70 -1.21
N GLU A 25 10.12 -10.90 -1.15
CA GLU A 25 10.05 -9.71 -0.32
C GLU A 25 10.10 -10.15 1.15
N THR A 26 11.19 -9.78 1.81
CA THR A 26 11.37 -10.07 3.24
C THR A 26 10.65 -8.99 4.06
N SER A 27 10.34 -9.28 5.32
CA SER A 27 9.43 -8.53 6.18
C SER A 27 9.87 -7.09 6.56
N SER A 28 10.85 -6.49 5.89
CA SER A 28 11.43 -5.19 6.28
C SER A 28 10.58 -3.97 5.89
N ASP A 29 9.67 -4.12 4.92
CA ASP A 29 9.01 -2.97 4.27
C ASP A 29 7.70 -2.54 4.97
N TYR A 30 7.30 -3.29 6.01
CA TYR A 30 6.05 -3.13 6.74
C TYR A 30 6.34 -2.99 8.23
N SER A 31 5.78 -1.97 8.87
CA SER A 31 5.99 -1.63 10.29
C SER A 31 5.26 -2.53 11.28
N TRP A 32 4.34 -3.38 10.80
CA TRP A 32 3.56 -4.29 11.64
C TRP A 32 4.09 -5.73 11.55
N SER A 33 3.77 -6.52 12.57
CA SER A 33 4.17 -7.93 12.62
C SER A 33 3.36 -8.78 11.64
N LEU A 34 4.06 -9.50 10.76
CA LEU A 34 3.45 -10.49 9.88
C LEU A 34 3.18 -11.80 10.62
N THR A 35 2.15 -12.53 10.19
CA THR A 35 1.80 -13.83 10.80
C THR A 35 2.60 -15.00 10.24
N ALA A 36 3.26 -14.81 9.09
CA ALA A 36 4.13 -15.80 8.48
C ALA A 36 5.50 -15.19 8.13
N PRO A 37 6.61 -15.94 8.29
CA PRO A 37 7.96 -15.48 7.95
C PRO A 37 8.18 -15.36 6.43
N LYS A 38 7.34 -16.03 5.63
CA LYS A 38 7.29 -15.93 4.17
C LYS A 38 5.85 -15.66 3.74
N TYR A 39 5.68 -14.81 2.75
CA TYR A 39 4.38 -14.44 2.20
C TYR A 39 4.45 -14.29 0.68
N GLU A 40 3.29 -14.35 0.03
CA GLU A 40 3.13 -13.87 -1.34
C GLU A 40 2.58 -12.45 -1.31
N SER A 41 3.00 -11.62 -2.26
CA SER A 41 2.48 -10.28 -2.38
C SER A 41 1.21 -10.26 -3.23
N LEU A 42 0.45 -9.16 -3.14
CA LEU A 42 -0.76 -8.98 -3.95
C LEU A 42 -0.47 -9.09 -5.45
N ALA A 43 0.57 -8.43 -5.93
CA ALA A 43 0.96 -8.44 -7.33
C ALA A 43 1.43 -9.81 -7.83
N SER A 44 2.09 -10.61 -6.97
CA SER A 44 2.55 -11.95 -7.34
C SER A 44 1.41 -12.97 -7.37
N ARG A 45 0.45 -12.87 -6.44
CA ARG A 45 -0.65 -13.84 -6.32
C ARG A 45 -1.79 -13.57 -7.32
N ILE A 46 -2.13 -12.30 -7.53
CA ILE A 46 -3.24 -11.92 -8.40
C ILE A 46 -2.63 -11.53 -9.74
N ALA A 47 -2.93 -12.23 -10.83
CA ALA A 47 -2.52 -11.82 -12.17
C ALA A 47 -3.47 -10.76 -12.74
N PRO A 48 -3.02 -9.89 -13.67
CA PRO A 48 -3.95 -9.07 -14.43
C PRO A 48 -4.87 -9.97 -15.29
N PRO A 49 -6.10 -9.55 -15.59
CA PRO A 49 -6.98 -10.28 -16.51
C PRO A 49 -6.33 -10.49 -17.88
N LYS A 50 -6.75 -11.53 -18.60
CA LYS A 50 -6.26 -11.82 -19.95
C LYS A 50 -6.45 -10.61 -20.87
N GLY A 51 -5.38 -10.18 -21.53
CA GLY A 51 -5.38 -9.01 -22.43
C GLY A 51 -5.14 -7.67 -21.74
N PHE A 52 -4.96 -7.65 -20.41
CA PHE A 52 -4.62 -6.45 -19.64
C PHE A 52 -3.22 -6.55 -19.03
N TYR A 53 -2.63 -5.39 -18.76
CA TYR A 53 -1.35 -5.26 -18.06
C TYR A 53 -1.49 -4.28 -16.89
N ARG A 54 -0.49 -4.26 -16.01
CA ARG A 54 -0.38 -3.26 -14.95
C ARG A 54 0.50 -2.13 -15.43
N ASP A 55 0.00 -0.90 -15.38
CA ASP A 55 0.84 0.26 -15.68
C ASP A 55 2.07 0.30 -14.78
N PRO A 56 3.25 0.63 -15.29
CA PRO A 56 4.43 0.80 -14.48
C PRO A 56 4.18 1.91 -13.44
N VAL A 57 4.63 1.68 -12.21
CA VAL A 57 4.60 2.67 -11.13
C VAL A 57 5.99 2.85 -10.58
N GLN A 58 6.31 4.05 -10.12
CA GLN A 58 7.63 4.36 -9.58
C GLN A 58 7.97 3.43 -8.40
N PRO A 59 9.12 2.74 -8.41
CA PRO A 59 9.58 1.95 -7.27
C PRO A 59 9.65 2.79 -6.00
N GLY A 60 9.19 2.21 -4.88
CA GLY A 60 9.11 2.91 -3.60
C GLY A 60 8.00 3.97 -3.51
N SER A 61 7.18 4.19 -4.54
CA SER A 61 5.96 4.99 -4.41
C SER A 61 4.91 4.28 -3.54
N PHE A 62 3.89 5.02 -3.10
CA PHE A 62 2.77 4.42 -2.38
C PHE A 62 2.00 3.40 -3.24
N ALA A 63 1.83 3.69 -4.54
CA ALA A 63 1.19 2.78 -5.47
C ALA A 63 1.98 1.48 -5.65
N HIS A 64 3.32 1.58 -5.72
CA HIS A 64 4.19 0.40 -5.70
C HIS A 64 4.00 -0.39 -4.41
N TRP A 65 4.15 0.26 -3.26
CA TRP A 65 4.01 -0.38 -1.94
C TRP A 65 2.66 -1.10 -1.75
N LEU A 66 1.55 -0.52 -2.24
CA LEU A 66 0.22 -1.15 -2.19
C LEU A 66 0.12 -2.42 -3.05
N ARG A 67 0.81 -2.47 -4.20
CA ARG A 67 0.83 -3.66 -5.06
C ARG A 67 1.54 -4.85 -4.42
N TYR A 68 2.43 -4.57 -3.47
CA TYR A 68 3.27 -5.58 -2.85
C TYR A 68 2.83 -5.98 -1.44
N LEU A 69 1.64 -5.53 -0.99
CA LEU A 69 1.10 -5.88 0.32
C LEU A 69 1.18 -7.40 0.60
N PRO A 70 1.63 -7.79 1.81
CA PRO A 70 1.80 -9.18 2.17
C PRO A 70 0.43 -9.82 2.32
N LEU A 71 0.25 -11.02 1.79
CA LEU A 71 -0.98 -11.77 1.92
C LEU A 71 -0.81 -12.96 2.87
N LYS A 72 -1.84 -13.23 3.67
CA LYS A 72 -1.95 -14.49 4.41
C LYS A 72 -2.02 -15.66 3.43
N ALA A 73 -1.74 -16.89 3.90
CA ALA A 73 -1.83 -18.08 3.07
C ALA A 73 -3.20 -18.22 2.35
N GLY A 74 -3.20 -18.81 1.15
CA GLY A 74 -4.42 -19.09 0.41
C GLY A 74 -5.43 -19.89 1.24
N GLY A 75 -6.73 -19.58 1.10
CA GLY A 75 -7.79 -20.22 1.88
C GLY A 75 -7.91 -19.74 3.33
N THR A 76 -7.13 -18.74 3.75
CA THR A 76 -7.29 -18.13 5.09
C THR A 76 -8.70 -17.59 5.27
N ARG A 77 -9.40 -18.07 6.31
CA ARG A 77 -10.76 -17.61 6.64
C ARG A 77 -10.76 -16.19 7.17
N VAL A 78 -11.66 -15.34 6.68
CA VAL A 78 -11.81 -13.97 7.15
C VAL A 78 -12.55 -13.94 8.48
N ARG A 79 -12.01 -13.17 9.42
CA ARG A 79 -12.56 -12.96 10.76
C ARG A 79 -12.88 -11.49 10.98
N TYR A 80 -13.87 -11.22 11.82
CA TYR A 80 -14.10 -9.90 12.37
C TYR A 80 -13.02 -9.55 13.42
N HIS A 81 -12.96 -8.27 13.79
CA HIS A 81 -12.06 -7.77 14.85
C HIS A 81 -12.23 -8.48 16.21
N ASN A 82 -13.40 -9.09 16.45
CA ASN A 82 -13.68 -9.88 17.67
C ASN A 82 -13.27 -11.36 17.56
N GLY A 83 -12.64 -11.77 16.46
CA GLY A 83 -12.19 -13.14 16.19
C GLY A 83 -13.26 -14.08 15.61
N GLY A 84 -14.53 -13.67 15.65
CA GLY A 84 -15.64 -14.40 15.02
C GLY A 84 -15.48 -14.46 13.50
N LEU A 85 -16.01 -15.51 12.87
CA LEU A 85 -15.92 -15.67 11.42
C LEU A 85 -16.85 -14.70 10.71
N LYS A 86 -16.39 -14.12 9.60
CA LYS A 86 -17.28 -13.42 8.69
C LYS A 86 -18.27 -14.41 8.09
N PHE A 87 -19.56 -14.10 8.10
CA PHE A 87 -20.59 -15.06 7.67
C PHE A 87 -20.41 -15.47 6.20
N ASN A 88 -20.11 -14.51 5.32
CA ASN A 88 -19.87 -14.76 3.91
C ASN A 88 -18.37 -14.90 3.65
N GLN A 89 -17.93 -16.15 3.45
CA GLN A 89 -16.54 -16.48 3.12
C GLN A 89 -16.25 -16.51 1.61
N LEU A 90 -17.24 -16.24 0.77
CA LEU A 90 -17.14 -16.42 -0.69
C LEU A 90 -16.85 -15.10 -1.43
N VAL A 91 -16.96 -13.95 -0.75
CA VAL A 91 -16.80 -12.62 -1.35
C VAL A 91 -15.37 -12.10 -1.32
N HIS A 92 -14.43 -12.86 -0.78
CA HIS A 92 -13.03 -12.46 -0.66
C HIS A 92 -12.11 -13.47 -1.33
N TYR A 93 -11.20 -12.97 -2.15
CA TYR A 93 -10.22 -13.81 -2.86
C TYR A 93 -8.93 -14.01 -2.04
N ALA A 94 -8.46 -12.97 -1.37
CA ALA A 94 -7.25 -12.98 -0.56
C ALA A 94 -7.40 -12.10 0.68
N VAL A 95 -6.54 -12.34 1.68
CA VAL A 95 -6.54 -11.60 2.95
C VAL A 95 -5.16 -10.97 3.12
N VAL A 96 -5.12 -9.63 3.21
CA VAL A 96 -3.90 -8.90 3.54
C VAL A 96 -3.46 -9.31 4.95
N ASP A 97 -2.17 -9.62 5.11
CA ASP A 97 -1.59 -9.94 6.40
C ASP A 97 -1.27 -8.65 7.16
N ILE A 98 -2.31 -8.03 7.71
CA ILE A 98 -2.23 -6.83 8.55
C ILE A 98 -3.06 -7.02 9.81
N ASP A 99 -2.58 -6.49 10.93
CA ASP A 99 -3.33 -6.52 12.17
C ASP A 99 -4.48 -5.49 12.14
N VAL A 100 -5.63 -5.85 12.72
CA VAL A 100 -6.81 -4.97 12.79
C VAL A 100 -7.18 -4.57 14.23
N GLY A 101 -6.36 -4.97 15.21
CA GLY A 101 -6.67 -4.86 16.62
C GLY A 101 -7.92 -5.66 17.03
N LYS A 102 -8.47 -5.32 18.20
CA LYS A 102 -9.64 -5.99 18.81
C LYS A 102 -10.91 -5.12 18.84
N ARG A 103 -10.92 -4.01 18.10
CA ARG A 103 -12.01 -3.03 18.12
C ARG A 103 -12.50 -2.74 16.70
N ASN A 104 -13.76 -2.35 16.57
CA ASN A 104 -14.35 -1.95 15.29
C ASN A 104 -13.95 -0.52 14.91
N LEU A 105 -12.69 -0.32 14.52
CA LEU A 105 -12.11 1.01 14.27
C LEU A 105 -11.76 1.29 12.80
N GLN A 106 -11.75 0.27 11.95
CA GLN A 106 -11.31 0.42 10.55
C GLN A 106 -12.50 0.22 9.62
N GLN A 107 -13.23 1.30 9.35
CA GLN A 107 -14.33 1.33 8.40
C GLN A 107 -13.89 2.03 7.11
N CYS A 108 -14.13 1.42 5.95
CA CYS A 108 -13.94 1.99 4.61
C CYS A 108 -12.71 2.92 4.47
N ALA A 109 -12.90 4.24 4.63
CA ALA A 109 -11.84 5.25 4.51
C ALA A 109 -10.68 5.05 5.51
N ASP A 110 -10.97 4.55 6.71
CA ASP A 110 -9.98 4.29 7.76
C ASP A 110 -8.92 3.29 7.31
N ALA A 111 -9.29 2.31 6.46
CA ALA A 111 -8.35 1.33 5.94
C ALA A 111 -7.32 1.99 5.01
N VAL A 112 -7.75 2.92 4.16
CA VAL A 112 -6.84 3.65 3.26
C VAL A 112 -5.98 4.64 4.04
N ILE A 113 -6.56 5.33 5.03
CA ILE A 113 -5.83 6.22 5.95
C ILE A 113 -4.76 5.43 6.72
N ARG A 114 -5.11 4.23 7.23
CA ARG A 114 -4.16 3.30 7.88
C ARG A 114 -3.02 2.96 6.93
N LEU A 115 -3.32 2.44 5.74
CA LEU A 115 -2.30 2.01 4.77
C LEU A 115 -1.36 3.16 4.37
N ARG A 116 -1.91 4.36 4.13
CA ARG A 116 -1.09 5.54 3.81
C ARG A 116 -0.20 5.95 4.98
N SER A 117 -0.73 5.90 6.20
CA SER A 117 0.03 6.23 7.42
C SER A 117 1.15 5.23 7.67
N GLU A 118 0.90 3.93 7.51
CA GLU A 118 1.92 2.89 7.65
C GLU A 118 3.04 3.05 6.61
N PHE A 119 2.71 3.36 5.36
CA PHE A 119 3.70 3.64 4.32
C PHE A 119 4.61 4.82 4.70
N LEU A 120 4.03 5.93 5.16
CA LEU A 120 4.79 7.10 5.59
C LEU A 120 5.61 6.80 6.85
N TYR A 121 5.06 6.04 7.78
CA TYR A 121 5.71 5.62 9.02
C TYR A 121 6.94 4.75 8.74
N ALA A 122 6.79 3.72 7.90
CA ALA A 122 7.88 2.83 7.50
C ALA A 122 9.02 3.58 6.79
N LYS A 123 8.72 4.73 6.17
CA LYS A 123 9.71 5.62 5.55
C LYS A 123 10.31 6.68 6.47
N GLY A 124 9.88 6.74 7.74
CA GLY A 124 10.29 7.80 8.67
C GLY A 124 9.71 9.18 8.35
N MET A 125 8.71 9.27 7.46
CA MET A 125 8.08 10.52 7.02
C MET A 125 6.94 10.91 7.98
N LEU A 126 7.23 10.97 9.28
CA LEU A 126 6.22 11.14 10.34
C LEU A 126 5.47 12.47 10.27
N ASP A 127 6.12 13.53 9.80
CA ASP A 127 5.53 14.87 9.67
C ASP A 127 4.49 14.95 8.53
N GLU A 128 4.53 14.02 7.59
CA GLU A 128 3.54 13.91 6.51
C GLU A 128 2.28 13.16 6.92
N ILE A 129 2.30 12.48 8.07
CA ILE A 129 1.12 11.77 8.57
C ILE A 129 0.18 12.80 9.19
N ALA A 130 -0.69 13.36 8.36
CA ALA A 130 -1.71 14.31 8.79
C ALA A 130 -2.95 14.22 7.92
N TYR A 131 -4.12 14.30 8.56
CA TYR A 131 -5.42 14.19 7.90
C TYR A 131 -6.38 15.25 8.42
N ASN A 132 -7.35 15.61 7.59
CA ASN A 132 -8.41 16.53 7.97
C ASN A 132 -9.62 15.74 8.44
N PHE A 133 -10.26 16.21 9.51
CA PHE A 133 -11.61 15.79 9.85
C PHE A 133 -12.61 16.31 8.84
N THR A 134 -13.83 15.77 8.89
CA THR A 134 -14.95 16.26 8.09
C THR A 134 -15.30 17.72 8.39
N SER A 135 -14.94 18.22 9.58
CA SER A 135 -15.02 19.65 9.94
C SER A 135 -13.98 20.53 9.25
N GLY A 136 -12.97 19.94 8.59
CA GLY A 136 -11.81 20.65 8.02
C GLY A 136 -10.62 20.77 8.96
N ASP A 137 -10.77 20.44 10.25
CA ASP A 137 -9.67 20.51 11.22
C ASP A 137 -8.54 19.52 10.87
N ARG A 138 -7.31 20.02 10.77
CA ARG A 138 -6.13 19.19 10.47
C ARG A 138 -5.55 18.56 11.74
N VAL A 139 -5.40 17.24 11.72
CA VAL A 139 -4.78 16.45 12.78
C VAL A 139 -3.48 15.84 12.28
N ALA A 140 -2.36 16.29 12.85
CA ALA A 140 -1.03 15.74 12.58
C ALA A 140 -0.66 14.66 13.60
N PHE A 141 -0.03 13.59 13.12
CA PHE A 141 0.48 12.49 13.94
C PHE A 141 1.51 12.96 14.96
N SER A 142 2.37 13.92 14.62
CA SER A 142 3.38 14.49 15.52
C SER A 142 2.76 15.11 16.78
N ARG A 143 1.58 15.73 16.68
CA ARG A 143 0.83 16.22 17.85
C ARG A 143 0.15 15.08 18.58
N TRP A 144 -0.46 14.16 17.82
CA TRP A 144 -1.16 13.01 18.39
C TRP A 144 -0.22 12.12 19.23
N SER A 145 1.00 11.87 18.77
CA SER A 145 2.00 11.06 19.47
C SER A 145 2.44 11.69 20.79
N GLN A 146 2.35 13.03 20.92
CA GLN A 146 2.61 13.78 22.16
C GLN A 146 1.42 13.81 23.12
N GLY A 147 0.37 13.01 22.88
CA GLY A 147 -0.80 12.91 23.76
C GLY A 147 -1.92 13.92 23.44
N TRP A 148 -1.77 14.75 22.41
CA TRP A 148 -2.86 15.60 21.97
C TRP A 148 -4.05 14.76 21.48
N ARG A 149 -5.26 15.06 21.97
CA ARG A 149 -6.50 14.39 21.56
C ARG A 149 -7.53 15.46 21.18
N PRO A 150 -7.99 15.49 19.92
CA PRO A 150 -9.04 16.42 19.53
C PRO A 150 -10.34 16.09 20.26
N ARG A 151 -11.05 17.13 20.70
CA ARG A 151 -12.44 17.03 21.14
C ARG A 151 -13.31 17.60 20.04
N VAL A 152 -13.92 16.72 19.24
CA VAL A 152 -14.89 17.13 18.22
C VAL A 152 -16.23 17.28 18.91
N ARG A 153 -16.85 18.45 18.81
CA ARG A 153 -18.28 18.65 19.10
C ARG A 153 -18.99 18.60 17.75
N GLY A 154 -19.89 17.64 17.58
CA GLY A 154 -20.74 17.59 16.39
C GLY A 154 -21.63 18.83 16.31
N ALA A 155 -22.03 19.19 15.09
CA ALA A 155 -23.16 20.08 14.88
C ALA A 155 -24.47 19.32 15.16
#